data_AF-A0A4P9Y8T1-F1
#
_entry.id   AF-A0A4P9Y8T1-F1
#
_cell.length_a   1.000
_cell.length_b   1.000
_cell.length_c   1.000
_cell.angle_alpha   90.00
_cell.angle_beta   90.00
_cell.angle_gamma   90.00
#
_symmetry.space_group_name_H-M   'P 1'
#
loop_
_entity.id
_entity.type
_entity.pdbx_description
1 polymer ?
#
loop_
_entity_poly.entity_id
_entity_poly.type
_entity_poly.pdbx_seq_one_letter_code
_entity_poly.pdbx_strand_id
1 'polypeptide(L)'
;MSDELAFFDLPGSAYSDSEEEEVISKLNSVHLATPYTPKSEHDGWFHPISIDADLVTLMTSKHGPHQIKVAVEHHYMHRRCREWWEIGACAASKLGRHEEAALLIRHLAGSNEPGHHWSRSRILLAGGSIQEGTGALREYLSLRPGDANGWRALGDALLPFAFPPLSDISLLCYQHALVLYDQSSWPGDSGNRRERVLRELKDRITPRRADGDSSPGVNGNNDNDREEWALELEDWIRGQITGAHTKSFRASREEE
;
A
#
# COMPACT_ATOMS: atom_id res chain seq x y z
N MET A 1 -33.40 -7.79 19.26
CA MET A 1 -32.64 -7.81 18.00
C MET A 1 -31.38 -7.01 18.28
N SER A 2 -30.37 -7.72 18.76
CA SER A 2 -29.07 -7.18 19.16
C SER A 2 -28.07 -8.08 18.47
N ASP A 3 -27.33 -7.54 17.50
CA ASP A 3 -26.27 -8.27 16.81
C ASP A 3 -25.01 -8.25 17.68
N GLU A 4 -24.66 -9.44 18.17
CA GLU A 4 -23.38 -9.77 18.76
C GLU A 4 -22.30 -9.73 17.68
N LEU A 5 -21.39 -8.76 17.76
CA LEU A 5 -20.13 -8.81 17.03
C LEU A 5 -19.18 -9.76 17.76
N ALA A 6 -19.02 -10.95 17.21
CA ALA A 6 -18.07 -11.95 17.66
C ALA A 6 -16.64 -11.39 17.61
N PHE A 7 -16.06 -11.19 18.80
CA PHE A 7 -14.66 -10.85 19.02
C PHE A 7 -13.84 -12.11 18.75
N PHE A 8 -12.93 -12.05 17.77
CA PHE A 8 -12.08 -13.16 17.37
C PHE A 8 -11.11 -13.55 18.50
N ASP A 9 -11.24 -14.78 18.99
CA ASP A 9 -10.26 -15.44 19.86
C ASP A 9 -8.88 -15.50 19.19
N LEU A 10 -7.93 -14.73 19.73
CA LEU A 10 -6.51 -14.93 19.46
C LEU A 10 -5.97 -16.03 20.40
N PRO A 11 -5.24 -17.03 19.88
CA PRO A 11 -4.68 -18.07 20.73
C PRO A 11 -3.48 -17.55 21.51
N GLY A 12 -3.60 -17.54 22.84
CA GLY A 12 -2.47 -17.45 23.76
C GLY A 12 -2.15 -16.08 24.33
N SER A 13 -3.16 -15.32 24.81
CA SER A 13 -2.90 -14.33 25.86
C SER A 13 -2.80 -15.07 27.19
N ALA A 14 -1.62 -15.05 27.81
CA ALA A 14 -1.40 -15.60 29.14
C ALA A 14 -1.90 -14.66 30.27
N TYR A 15 -2.79 -13.72 29.94
CA TYR A 15 -3.41 -12.81 30.89
C TYR A 15 -4.81 -13.29 31.18
N SER A 16 -5.11 -13.43 32.47
CA SER A 16 -6.46 -13.74 32.92
C SER A 16 -7.40 -12.58 32.56
N ASP A 17 -8.63 -12.87 32.12
CA ASP A 17 -9.66 -11.87 31.77
C ASP A 17 -9.84 -10.81 32.90
N SER A 18 -9.57 -11.19 34.15
CA SER A 18 -9.59 -10.30 35.32
C SER A 18 -8.50 -9.23 35.33
N GLU A 19 -7.32 -9.49 34.76
CA GLU A 19 -6.20 -8.55 34.72
C GLU A 19 -6.37 -7.53 33.58
N GLU A 20 -6.96 -7.94 32.45
CA GLU A 20 -7.30 -7.01 31.36
C GLU A 20 -8.39 -6.01 31.78
N GLU A 21 -9.44 -6.46 32.48
CA GLU A 21 -10.47 -5.56 33.01
C GLU A 21 -9.91 -4.57 34.05
N GLU A 22 -8.98 -5.00 34.90
CA GLU A 22 -8.34 -4.12 35.89
C GLU A 22 -7.44 -3.06 35.22
N VAL A 23 -6.71 -3.44 34.16
CA VAL A 23 -5.86 -2.52 33.39
C VAL A 23 -6.70 -1.51 32.61
N ILE A 24 -7.79 -1.95 31.98
CA ILE A 24 -8.75 -1.09 31.26
C ILE A 24 -9.45 -0.12 32.24
N SER A 25 -9.83 -0.59 33.43
CA SER A 25 -10.41 0.22 34.50
C SER A 25 -9.43 1.30 34.99
N LYS A 26 -8.16 0.93 35.23
CA LYS A 26 -7.10 1.88 35.59
C LYS A 26 -6.85 2.91 34.50
N LEU A 27 -6.79 2.51 33.23
CA LEU A 27 -6.63 3.41 32.07
C LEU A 27 -7.80 4.37 31.92
N ASN A 28 -9.04 3.92 32.13
CA ASN A 28 -10.23 4.77 32.05
C ASN A 28 -10.35 5.74 33.24
N SER A 29 -9.75 5.41 34.39
CA SER A 29 -9.71 6.29 35.57
C SER A 29 -8.67 7.41 35.48
N VAL A 30 -7.72 7.34 34.53
CA VAL A 30 -6.80 8.44 34.22
C VAL A 30 -7.54 9.45 33.35
N HIS A 31 -8.40 10.25 33.98
CA HIS A 31 -8.81 11.51 33.39
C HIS A 31 -7.56 12.38 33.24
N LEU A 32 -7.12 12.61 32.00
CA LEU A 32 -6.16 13.65 31.65
C LEU A 32 -6.76 14.98 32.12
N ALA A 33 -6.36 15.43 33.33
CA ALA A 33 -6.97 16.55 34.05
C ALA A 33 -6.75 17.92 33.41
N THR A 34 -6.11 17.99 32.25
CA THR A 34 -5.98 19.20 31.46
C THR A 34 -6.04 18.86 29.98
N PRO A 35 -6.91 19.52 29.18
CA PRO A 35 -6.85 19.41 27.73
C PRO A 35 -5.48 19.91 27.27
N TYR A 36 -4.65 19.00 26.79
CA TYR A 36 -3.33 19.34 26.28
C TYR A 36 -3.49 20.26 25.07
N THR A 37 -2.89 21.45 25.16
CA THR A 37 -2.89 22.43 24.07
C THR A 37 -1.50 22.41 23.43
N PRO A 38 -1.35 21.93 22.19
CA PRO A 38 -0.04 21.81 21.56
C PRO A 38 0.62 23.17 21.42
N LYS A 39 1.87 23.29 21.86
CA LYS A 39 2.65 24.52 21.81
C LYS A 39 3.54 24.50 20.58
N SER A 40 3.14 25.24 19.54
CA SER A 40 3.83 25.30 18.24
C SER A 40 5.33 25.61 18.28
N GLU A 41 5.83 26.21 19.37
CA GLU A 41 7.23 26.64 19.52
C GLU A 41 8.15 25.58 20.15
N HIS A 42 7.58 24.60 20.87
CA HIS A 42 8.33 23.59 21.64
C HIS A 42 7.97 22.16 21.25
N ASP A 43 6.71 21.95 20.88
CA ASP A 43 6.28 20.71 20.26
C ASP A 43 6.61 20.84 18.77
N GLY A 44 7.82 20.40 18.38
CA GLY A 44 8.23 20.24 16.97
C GLY A 44 7.40 19.21 16.17
N TRP A 45 6.16 18.99 16.63
CA TRP A 45 5.12 18.04 16.27
C TRP A 45 4.47 18.25 14.90
N PHE A 46 4.67 19.41 14.25
CA PHE A 46 3.92 19.77 13.02
C PHE A 46 4.80 20.02 11.80
N HIS A 47 6.05 19.57 11.79
CA HIS A 47 6.69 19.43 10.49
C HIS A 47 6.02 18.24 9.82
N PRO A 48 5.34 18.43 8.67
CA PRO A 48 4.86 17.30 7.91
C PRO A 48 6.10 16.46 7.66
N ILE A 49 6.17 15.28 8.29
CA ILE A 49 7.04 14.23 7.81
C ILE A 49 6.50 14.04 6.40
N SER A 50 7.14 14.65 5.39
CA SER A 50 6.75 14.36 4.03
C SER A 50 6.94 12.86 3.95
N ILE A 51 5.86 12.12 3.72
CA ILE A 51 5.91 10.66 3.59
C ILE A 51 6.92 10.28 2.47
N ASP A 52 7.20 11.24 1.59
CA ASP A 52 8.22 11.26 0.54
C ASP A 52 9.67 11.49 1.00
N ALA A 53 9.90 11.85 2.27
CA ALA A 53 11.25 11.95 2.81
C ALA A 53 11.83 10.54 2.92
N ASP A 54 13.03 10.38 2.36
CA ASP A 54 13.80 9.15 2.48
C ASP A 54 13.98 8.80 3.96
N LEU A 55 13.55 7.59 4.34
CA LEU A 55 13.63 7.16 5.74
C LEU A 55 15.07 7.08 6.20
N VAL A 56 16.01 6.75 5.32
CA VAL A 56 17.42 6.71 5.69
C VAL A 56 17.87 8.11 6.11
N THR A 57 17.51 9.13 5.33
CA THR A 57 17.74 10.54 5.69
C THR A 57 17.04 10.92 7.01
N LEU A 58 15.82 10.46 7.24
CA LEU A 58 15.10 10.74 8.49
C LEU A 58 15.78 10.04 9.69
N MET A 59 16.11 8.75 9.57
CA MET A 59 16.73 7.94 10.62
C MET A 59 18.18 8.34 10.92
N THR A 60 18.88 8.93 9.94
CA THR A 60 20.23 9.50 10.11
C THR A 60 20.19 10.92 10.66
N SER A 61 19.04 11.60 10.59
CA SER A 61 18.87 12.90 11.22
C SER A 61 18.85 12.76 12.75
N LYS A 62 19.39 13.76 13.43
CA LYS A 62 19.51 13.78 14.90
C LYS A 62 18.18 13.55 15.63
N HIS A 63 17.05 13.93 15.01
CA HIS A 63 15.72 13.90 15.65
C HIS A 63 14.73 12.94 14.98
N GLY A 64 15.04 12.36 13.81
CA GLY A 64 14.04 11.58 13.06
C GLY A 64 13.58 10.29 13.73
N PRO A 65 14.46 9.46 14.33
CA PRO A 65 14.00 8.29 15.10
C PRO A 65 13.08 8.68 16.26
N HIS A 66 13.34 9.82 16.91
CA HIS A 66 12.49 10.35 17.98
C HIS A 66 11.15 10.85 17.42
N GLN A 67 11.15 11.54 16.28
CA GLN A 67 9.93 12.00 15.62
C GLN A 67 9.01 10.84 15.23
N ILE A 68 9.56 9.74 14.68
CA ILE A 68 8.78 8.54 14.35
C ILE A 68 8.19 7.94 15.63
N LYS A 69 9.00 7.75 16.67
CA LYS A 69 8.54 7.22 17.96
C LYS A 69 7.40 8.06 18.55
N VAL A 70 7.56 9.38 18.59
CA VAL A 70 6.56 10.30 19.17
C VAL A 70 5.27 10.31 18.34
N ALA A 71 5.35 10.28 17.01
CA ALA A 71 4.17 10.18 16.16
C ALA A 71 3.39 8.88 16.42
N VAL A 72 4.12 7.76 16.50
CA VAL A 72 3.60 6.44 16.85
C VAL A 72 2.92 6.46 18.23
N GLU A 73 3.58 6.99 19.26
CA GLU A 73 3.02 7.11 20.62
C GLU A 73 1.77 8.01 20.65
N HIS A 74 1.78 9.13 19.92
CA HIS A 74 0.62 10.02 19.81
C HIS A 74 -0.59 9.31 19.19
N HIS A 75 -0.41 8.63 18.05
CA HIS A 75 -1.50 7.88 17.42
C HIS A 75 -2.04 6.76 18.31
N TYR A 76 -1.15 6.06 19.03
CA TYR A 76 -1.54 5.05 20.01
C TYR A 76 -2.37 5.65 21.15
N MET A 77 -1.92 6.75 21.76
CA MET A 77 -2.61 7.43 22.87
C MET A 77 -3.98 8.00 22.45
N HIS A 78 -4.12 8.43 21.20
CA HIS A 78 -5.39 8.90 20.65
C HIS A 78 -6.29 7.79 20.10
N ARG A 79 -5.96 6.51 20.33
CA ARG A 79 -6.66 5.33 19.82
C ARG A 79 -6.87 5.35 18.29
N ARG A 80 -5.99 6.05 17.58
CA ARG A 80 -5.89 6.05 16.12
C ARG A 80 -5.01 4.89 15.69
N CYS A 81 -5.50 3.68 15.97
CA CYS A 81 -4.73 2.45 15.79
C CYS A 81 -4.33 2.27 14.32
N ARG A 82 -5.11 2.79 13.38
CA ARG A 82 -4.92 2.61 11.94
C ARG A 82 -3.66 3.31 11.42
N GLU A 83 -3.54 4.60 11.69
CA GLU A 83 -2.38 5.42 11.29
C GLU A 83 -1.10 4.93 11.98
N TRP A 84 -1.23 4.41 13.20
CA TRP A 84 -0.13 3.77 13.91
C TRP A 84 0.40 2.52 13.19
N TRP A 85 -0.50 1.60 12.78
CA TRP A 85 -0.11 0.41 12.02
C TRP A 85 0.55 0.78 10.68
N GLU A 86 0.05 1.80 9.99
CA GLU A 86 0.63 2.27 8.73
C GLU A 86 2.05 2.79 8.92
N ILE A 87 2.25 3.73 9.87
CA ILE A 87 3.57 4.32 10.14
C ILE A 87 4.55 3.23 10.57
N GLY A 88 4.13 2.32 11.45
CA GLY A 88 4.94 1.19 11.91
C GLY A 88 5.34 0.27 10.76
N ALA A 89 4.40 -0.11 9.89
CA ALA A 89 4.65 -0.97 8.74
C ALA A 89 5.60 -0.31 7.73
N CYS A 90 5.40 0.97 7.43
CA CYS A 90 6.29 1.73 6.55
C CYS A 90 7.70 1.84 7.13
N ALA A 91 7.84 2.08 8.43
CA ALA A 91 9.13 2.13 9.11
C ALA A 91 9.85 0.77 9.05
N ALA A 92 9.15 -0.31 9.40
CA ALA A 92 9.68 -1.68 9.33
C ALA A 92 10.13 -2.06 7.92
N SER A 93 9.33 -1.76 6.89
CA SER A 93 9.66 -2.05 5.50
C SER A 93 10.89 -1.31 5.01
N LYS A 94 11.03 -0.03 5.38
CA LYS A 94 12.18 0.80 5.01
C LYS A 94 13.46 0.38 5.77
N LEU A 95 13.33 -0.32 6.89
CA LEU A 95 14.44 -0.98 7.61
C LEU A 95 14.77 -2.38 7.04
N GLY A 96 14.09 -2.82 5.98
CA GLY A 96 14.29 -4.15 5.38
C GLY A 96 13.63 -5.30 6.16
N ARG A 97 12.84 -4.98 7.20
CA ARG A 97 12.11 -5.98 8.00
C ARG A 97 10.75 -6.27 7.38
N HIS A 98 10.79 -6.91 6.22
CA HIS A 98 9.61 -7.09 5.38
C HIS A 98 8.54 -7.98 6.01
N GLU A 99 8.93 -9.02 6.75
CA GLU A 99 8.00 -9.91 7.46
C GLU A 99 7.24 -9.19 8.57
N GLU A 100 7.95 -8.41 9.41
CA GLU A 100 7.34 -7.57 10.44
C GLU A 100 6.38 -6.56 9.80
N ALA A 101 6.80 -5.90 8.72
CA ALA A 101 5.97 -4.94 8.00
C ALA A 101 4.68 -5.58 7.43
N ALA A 102 4.79 -6.81 6.91
CA ALA A 102 3.65 -7.57 6.41
C ALA A 102 2.67 -7.97 7.52
N LEU A 103 3.15 -8.25 8.73
CA LEU A 103 2.28 -8.51 9.89
C LEU A 103 1.51 -7.23 10.29
N LEU A 104 2.21 -6.10 10.39
CA LEU A 104 1.61 -4.82 10.79
C LEU A 104 0.54 -4.38 9.78
N ILE A 105 0.78 -4.54 8.48
CA ILE A 105 -0.16 -4.09 7.44
C ILE A 105 -1.43 -4.95 7.34
N ARG A 106 -1.43 -6.19 7.86
CA ARG A 106 -2.64 -7.04 7.88
C ARG A 106 -3.76 -6.42 8.70
N HIS A 107 -3.42 -5.65 9.73
CA HIS A 107 -4.40 -4.90 10.52
C HIS A 107 -5.13 -3.80 9.72
N LEU A 108 -4.63 -3.46 8.53
CA LEU A 108 -5.24 -2.49 7.62
C LEU A 108 -6.05 -3.13 6.49
N ALA A 109 -6.14 -4.46 6.41
CA ALA A 109 -6.79 -5.16 5.29
C ALA A 109 -8.30 -4.84 5.14
N GLY A 110 -8.99 -4.51 6.23
CA GLY A 110 -10.41 -4.11 6.21
C GLY A 110 -10.66 -2.64 5.87
N SER A 111 -9.63 -1.89 5.49
CA SER A 111 -9.75 -0.47 5.17
C SER A 111 -10.20 -0.23 3.73
N ASN A 112 -11.14 0.68 3.52
CA ASN A 112 -11.53 1.20 2.20
C ASN A 112 -10.80 2.50 1.80
N GLU A 113 -9.79 2.90 2.56
CA GLU A 113 -8.99 4.07 2.24
C GLU A 113 -7.93 3.74 1.18
N PRO A 114 -7.89 4.45 0.04
CA PRO A 114 -6.92 4.18 -1.03
C PRO A 114 -5.46 4.23 -0.56
N GLY A 115 -5.13 5.14 0.37
CA GLY A 115 -3.79 5.26 0.93
C GLY A 115 -3.29 3.95 1.55
N HIS A 116 -4.16 3.23 2.27
CA HIS A 116 -3.78 1.96 2.89
C HIS A 116 -3.52 0.85 1.86
N HIS A 117 -4.33 0.74 0.80
CA HIS A 117 -4.07 -0.24 -0.26
C HIS A 117 -2.76 0.07 -1.00
N TRP A 118 -2.46 1.34 -1.23
CA TRP A 118 -1.20 1.79 -1.82
C TRP A 118 0.01 1.48 -0.93
N SER A 119 -0.06 1.84 0.35
CA SER A 119 1.02 1.54 1.31
C SER A 119 1.21 0.03 1.46
N ARG A 120 0.12 -0.73 1.53
CA ARG A 120 0.12 -2.20 1.61
C ARG A 120 0.76 -2.85 0.42
N SER A 121 0.41 -2.45 -0.80
CA SER A 121 1.03 -3.02 -1.99
C SER A 121 2.54 -2.81 -2.00
N ARG A 122 3.01 -1.59 -1.70
CA ARG A 122 4.44 -1.29 -1.67
C ARG A 122 5.21 -2.14 -0.67
N ILE A 123 4.64 -2.34 0.53
CA ILE A 123 5.27 -3.16 1.57
C ILE A 123 5.33 -4.63 1.17
N LEU A 124 4.23 -5.18 0.64
CA LEU A 124 4.15 -6.57 0.20
C LEU A 124 5.09 -6.85 -0.98
N LEU A 125 5.12 -5.93 -1.96
CA LEU A 125 6.04 -6.02 -3.10
C LEU A 125 7.51 -5.93 -2.65
N ALA A 126 7.83 -5.05 -1.70
CA ALA A 126 9.18 -4.98 -1.13
C ALA A 126 9.57 -6.28 -0.39
N GLY A 127 8.60 -6.96 0.20
CA GLY A 127 8.79 -8.29 0.82
C GLY A 127 8.80 -9.47 -0.15
N GLY A 128 8.61 -9.24 -1.45
CA GLY A 128 8.57 -10.30 -2.46
C GLY A 128 7.23 -11.03 -2.59
N SER A 129 6.19 -10.62 -1.86
CA SER A 129 4.84 -11.17 -1.94
C SER A 129 4.07 -10.55 -3.11
N ILE A 130 4.42 -10.95 -4.34
CA ILE A 130 3.93 -10.33 -5.57
C ILE A 130 2.43 -10.47 -5.77
N GLN A 131 1.87 -11.66 -5.56
CA GLN A 131 0.43 -11.92 -5.74
C GLN A 131 -0.40 -11.06 -4.77
N GLU A 132 -0.01 -11.01 -3.49
CA GLU A 132 -0.70 -10.17 -2.51
C GLU A 132 -0.50 -8.68 -2.78
N GLY A 133 0.71 -8.27 -3.19
CA GLY A 133 1.04 -6.88 -3.50
C GLY A 133 0.29 -6.36 -4.73
N THR A 134 0.21 -7.16 -5.80
CA THR A 134 -0.60 -6.85 -6.99
C THR A 134 -2.10 -6.90 -6.69
N GLY A 135 -2.55 -7.80 -5.82
CA GLY A 135 -3.90 -7.79 -5.27
C GLY A 135 -4.26 -6.48 -4.55
N ALA A 136 -3.35 -5.97 -3.70
CA ALA A 136 -3.54 -4.68 -3.05
C ALA A 136 -3.53 -3.49 -4.05
N LEU A 137 -2.72 -3.55 -5.12
CA LEU A 137 -2.80 -2.56 -6.21
C LEU A 137 -4.13 -2.63 -6.97
N ARG A 138 -4.69 -3.83 -7.13
CA ARG A 138 -6.00 -4.04 -7.75
C ARG A 138 -7.11 -3.39 -6.94
N GLU A 139 -7.09 -3.56 -5.61
CA GLU A 139 -7.99 -2.88 -4.69
C GLU A 139 -7.83 -1.35 -4.78
N TYR A 140 -6.59 -0.86 -4.78
CA TYR A 140 -6.30 0.57 -4.95
C TYR A 140 -6.88 1.14 -6.25
N LEU A 141 -6.60 0.49 -7.39
CA LEU A 141 -7.06 0.91 -8.72
C LEU A 141 -8.56 0.78 -8.90
N SER A 142 -9.21 -0.14 -8.19
CA SER A 142 -10.68 -0.22 -8.15
C SER A 142 -11.31 1.01 -7.50
N LEU A 143 -10.63 1.60 -6.51
CA LEU A 143 -11.04 2.86 -5.88
C LEU A 143 -10.62 4.10 -6.70
N ARG A 144 -9.49 4.01 -7.42
CA ARG A 144 -8.90 5.12 -8.20
C ARG A 144 -8.49 4.66 -9.60
N PRO A 145 -9.45 4.39 -10.50
CA PRO A 145 -9.13 3.84 -11.82
C PRO A 145 -8.36 4.81 -12.71
N GLY A 146 -8.49 6.12 -12.47
CA GLY A 146 -7.79 7.17 -13.22
C GLY A 146 -6.38 7.51 -12.70
N ASP A 147 -5.84 6.81 -11.71
CA ASP A 147 -4.50 7.10 -11.21
C ASP A 147 -3.40 6.43 -12.04
N ALA A 148 -2.74 7.23 -12.88
CA ALA A 148 -1.63 6.78 -13.73
C ALA A 148 -0.46 6.20 -12.92
N ASN A 149 -0.21 6.65 -11.69
CA ASN A 149 0.84 6.08 -10.83
C ASN A 149 0.48 4.67 -10.37
N GLY A 150 -0.79 4.42 -10.09
CA GLY A 150 -1.32 3.09 -9.75
C GLY A 150 -1.03 2.08 -10.85
N TRP A 151 -1.38 2.44 -12.09
CA TRP A 151 -1.14 1.60 -13.27
C TRP A 151 0.34 1.38 -13.55
N ARG A 152 1.15 2.44 -13.41
CA ARG A 152 2.61 2.31 -13.52
C ARG A 152 3.18 1.36 -12.46
N ALA A 153 2.76 1.47 -11.21
CA ALA A 153 3.23 0.63 -10.12
C ALA A 153 2.86 -0.84 -10.33
N LEU A 154 1.69 -1.11 -10.91
CA LEU A 154 1.30 -2.47 -11.32
C LEU A 154 2.20 -3.00 -12.43
N GLY A 155 2.49 -2.19 -13.45
CA GLY A 155 3.47 -2.53 -14.48
C GLY A 155 4.85 -2.83 -13.91
N ASP A 156 5.35 -1.99 -13.00
CA ASP A 156 6.64 -2.15 -12.32
C ASP A 156 6.69 -3.44 -11.49
N ALA A 157 5.59 -3.82 -10.83
CA ALA A 157 5.50 -5.06 -10.07
C ALA A 157 5.56 -6.31 -10.95
N LEU A 158 5.03 -6.25 -12.17
CA LEU A 158 4.95 -7.38 -13.09
C LEU A 158 6.16 -7.52 -14.03
N LEU A 159 6.85 -6.42 -14.32
CA LEU A 159 7.97 -6.37 -15.27
C LEU A 159 9.11 -7.36 -14.99
N PRO A 160 9.51 -7.64 -13.72
CA PRO A 160 10.60 -8.58 -13.44
C PRO A 160 10.29 -10.02 -13.85
N PHE A 161 9.03 -10.35 -14.10
CA PHE A 161 8.61 -11.70 -14.45
C PHE A 161 8.70 -11.89 -15.96
N ALA A 162 9.73 -12.62 -16.41
CA ALA A 162 9.92 -13.01 -17.81
C ALA A 162 8.93 -14.12 -18.26
N PHE A 163 7.72 -14.11 -17.70
CA PHE A 163 6.65 -15.01 -18.10
C PHE A 163 5.78 -14.29 -19.14
N PRO A 164 5.63 -14.82 -20.37
CA PRO A 164 5.04 -14.10 -21.50
C PRO A 164 3.73 -13.34 -21.20
N PRO A 165 2.71 -13.93 -20.54
CA PRO A 165 1.49 -13.19 -20.27
C PRO A 165 1.73 -12.05 -19.25
N LEU A 166 2.58 -12.22 -18.24
CA LEU A 166 2.86 -11.15 -17.28
C LEU A 166 3.66 -10.00 -17.90
N SER A 167 4.56 -10.28 -18.83
CA SER A 167 5.27 -9.22 -19.57
C SER A 167 4.32 -8.42 -20.48
N ASP A 168 3.37 -9.08 -21.13
CA ASP A 168 2.36 -8.43 -21.96
C ASP A 168 1.37 -7.61 -21.10
N ILE A 169 0.98 -8.14 -19.94
CA ILE A 169 0.14 -7.44 -18.97
C ILE A 169 0.86 -6.21 -18.39
N SER A 170 2.14 -6.33 -18.05
CA SER A 170 2.98 -5.20 -17.62
C SER A 170 2.99 -4.10 -18.67
N LEU A 171 3.15 -4.48 -19.94
CA LEU A 171 3.10 -3.57 -21.08
C LEU A 171 1.75 -2.85 -21.20
N LEU A 172 0.63 -3.58 -21.06
CA LEU A 172 -0.72 -3.00 -21.06
C LEU A 172 -0.89 -1.98 -19.93
N CYS A 173 -0.39 -2.28 -18.73
CA CYS A 173 -0.43 -1.36 -17.59
C CYS A 173 0.33 -0.06 -17.89
N TYR A 174 1.53 -0.16 -18.48
CA TYR A 174 2.29 1.02 -18.87
C TYR A 174 1.61 1.82 -19.99
N GLN A 175 1.04 1.16 -20.99
CA GLN A 175 0.29 1.83 -22.06
C GLN A 175 -0.92 2.58 -21.51
N HIS A 176 -1.65 1.98 -20.56
CA HIS A 176 -2.77 2.65 -19.94
C HIS A 176 -2.32 3.82 -19.05
N ALA A 177 -1.25 3.65 -18.26
CA ALA A 177 -0.65 4.74 -17.49
C ALA A 177 -0.24 5.91 -18.41
N LEU A 178 0.35 5.63 -19.58
CA LEU A 178 0.70 6.65 -20.57
C LEU A 178 -0.52 7.43 -21.05
N VAL A 179 -1.63 6.75 -21.36
CA VAL A 179 -2.88 7.40 -21.79
C VAL A 179 -3.42 8.31 -20.67
N LEU A 180 -3.41 7.85 -19.42
CA LEU A 180 -3.86 8.66 -18.28
C LEU A 180 -2.94 9.87 -18.02
N TYR A 181 -1.62 9.70 -18.19
CA TYR A 181 -0.68 10.82 -18.13
C TYR A 181 -0.90 11.83 -19.24
N ASP A 182 -1.27 11.37 -20.44
CA ASP A 182 -1.54 12.24 -21.58
C ASP A 182 -2.81 13.07 -21.38
N GLN A 183 -3.83 12.45 -20.78
CA GLN A 183 -5.13 13.07 -20.47
C GLN A 183 -5.09 13.99 -19.25
N SER A 184 -4.15 13.80 -18.31
CA SER A 184 -4.06 14.64 -17.12
C SER A 184 -3.47 16.01 -17.44
N SER A 185 -4.25 17.07 -17.21
CA SER A 185 -3.75 18.45 -17.27
C SER A 185 -3.01 18.76 -15.97
N TRP A 186 -1.68 18.82 -16.01
CA TRP A 186 -0.87 19.20 -14.85
C TRP A 186 -0.71 20.72 -14.80
N PRO A 187 -1.31 21.44 -13.84
CA PRO A 187 -1.14 22.88 -13.72
C PRO A 187 0.32 23.17 -13.34
N GLY A 188 1.03 23.91 -14.18
CA GLY A 188 2.41 24.33 -13.91
C GLY A 188 3.50 23.30 -14.22
N ASP A 189 3.19 22.19 -14.91
CA ASP A 189 4.23 21.26 -15.36
C ASP A 189 4.99 21.88 -16.54
N SER A 190 6.20 22.37 -16.27
CA SER A 190 7.17 22.61 -17.34
C SER A 190 7.38 21.26 -18.03
N GLY A 191 7.01 21.11 -19.30
CA GLY A 191 6.86 19.83 -20.04
C GLY A 191 7.93 18.74 -19.84
N ASN A 192 9.09 19.10 -19.28
CA ASN A 192 10.15 18.21 -18.79
C ASN A 192 9.70 17.06 -17.87
N ARG A 193 8.76 17.21 -16.93
CA ARG A 193 8.39 16.08 -16.03
C ARG A 193 7.56 15.05 -16.78
N ARG A 194 6.48 15.48 -17.45
CA ARG A 194 5.68 14.64 -18.35
C ARG A 194 6.55 13.96 -19.39
N GLU A 195 7.38 14.70 -20.14
CA GLU A 195 8.25 14.13 -21.16
C GLU A 195 9.24 13.11 -20.60
N ARG A 196 9.78 13.34 -19.39
CA ARG A 196 10.67 12.39 -18.72
C ARG A 196 9.95 11.09 -18.38
N VAL A 197 8.74 11.17 -17.81
CA VAL A 197 7.94 9.97 -17.47
C VAL A 197 7.52 9.23 -18.73
N LEU A 198 7.08 9.94 -19.77
CA LEU A 198 6.74 9.35 -21.07
C LEU A 198 7.95 8.65 -21.70
N ARG A 199 9.15 9.25 -21.62
CA ARG A 199 10.40 8.65 -22.12
C ARG A 199 10.76 7.41 -21.31
N GLU A 200 10.74 7.49 -19.99
CA GLU A 200 11.04 6.35 -19.11
C GLU A 200 10.10 5.17 -19.38
N LEU A 201 8.81 5.43 -19.51
CA LEU A 201 7.81 4.40 -19.82
C LEU A 201 8.04 3.82 -21.22
N LYS A 202 8.35 4.65 -22.23
CA LYS A 202 8.69 4.16 -23.58
C LYS A 202 9.95 3.30 -23.57
N ASP A 203 10.99 3.68 -22.82
CA ASP A 203 12.23 2.92 -22.70
C ASP A 203 12.00 1.55 -22.02
N ARG A 204 11.04 1.46 -21.09
CA ARG A 204 10.63 0.19 -20.45
C ARG A 204 9.78 -0.68 -21.38
N ILE A 205 9.02 -0.07 -22.28
CA ILE A 205 8.19 -0.74 -23.30
C ILE A 205 9.04 -1.27 -24.45
N THR A 206 10.12 -0.57 -24.82
CA THR A 206 11.01 -1.03 -25.89
C THR A 206 11.68 -2.34 -25.45
N PRO A 207 11.55 -3.43 -26.23
CA PRO A 207 12.14 -4.70 -25.87
C PRO A 207 13.65 -4.50 -25.75
N ARG A 208 14.20 -4.71 -24.54
CA ARG A 208 15.64 -4.89 -24.38
C ARG A 208 16.02 -6.06 -25.28
N ARG A 209 16.77 -5.79 -26.33
CA ARG A 209 17.42 -6.85 -27.12
C ARG A 209 18.09 -7.78 -26.12
N ALA A 210 17.79 -9.06 -26.25
CA ALA A 210 18.28 -10.12 -25.40
C ALA A 210 19.80 -10.22 -25.50
N ASP A 211 20.51 -9.36 -24.78
CA ASP A 211 21.88 -9.62 -24.38
C ASP A 211 21.74 -10.55 -23.17
N GLY A 212 22.00 -11.83 -23.43
CA GLY A 212 21.72 -12.91 -22.51
C GLY A 212 22.40 -12.70 -21.17
N ASP A 213 21.61 -12.70 -20.10
CA ASP A 213 22.13 -13.10 -18.81
C ASP A 213 21.00 -13.60 -17.90
N SER A 214 21.12 -14.89 -17.57
CA SER A 214 20.77 -15.52 -16.29
C SER A 214 19.55 -14.96 -15.54
N SER A 215 18.35 -15.37 -15.94
CA SER A 215 17.16 -15.24 -15.09
C SER A 215 17.36 -16.00 -13.77
N PRO A 216 17.04 -15.41 -12.60
CA PRO A 216 17.05 -16.14 -11.35
C PRO A 216 15.99 -17.25 -11.42
N GLY A 217 16.43 -18.50 -11.30
CA GLY A 217 15.57 -19.67 -11.28
C GLY A 217 14.61 -19.60 -10.09
N VAL A 218 13.36 -19.22 -10.35
CA VAL A 218 12.28 -19.31 -9.36
C VAL A 218 11.81 -20.75 -9.33
N ASN A 219 12.10 -21.43 -8.22
CA ASN A 219 11.78 -22.83 -7.96
C ASN A 219 10.31 -23.16 -8.25
N GLY A 220 10.12 -24.32 -8.88
CA GLY A 220 8.84 -24.88 -9.25
C GLY A 220 7.98 -25.19 -8.03
N ASN A 221 6.77 -24.64 -8.06
CA ASN A 221 5.54 -25.30 -7.66
C ASN A 221 4.38 -24.49 -8.25
N ASN A 222 3.56 -25.18 -9.05
CA ASN A 222 2.37 -24.74 -9.79
C ASN A 222 2.55 -23.63 -10.83
N ASP A 223 3.14 -23.99 -11.98
CA ASP A 223 3.06 -23.16 -13.20
C ASP A 223 1.61 -22.97 -13.66
N ASN A 224 0.72 -23.94 -13.42
CA ASN A 224 -0.71 -23.83 -13.71
C ASN A 224 -1.40 -22.73 -12.89
N ASP A 225 -1.18 -22.67 -11.58
CA ASP A 225 -1.79 -21.63 -10.73
C ASP A 225 -1.27 -20.23 -11.10
N ARG A 226 -0.01 -20.14 -11.59
CA ARG A 226 0.57 -18.88 -12.08
C ARG A 226 -0.07 -18.45 -13.39
N GLU A 227 -0.32 -19.39 -14.30
CA GLU A 227 -1.03 -19.13 -15.55
C GLU A 227 -2.47 -18.68 -15.31
N GLU A 228 -3.20 -19.40 -14.45
CA GLU A 228 -4.58 -19.05 -14.10
C GLU A 228 -4.65 -17.64 -13.47
N TRP A 229 -3.80 -17.36 -12.49
CA TRP A 229 -3.69 -16.03 -11.89
C TRP A 229 -3.34 -14.94 -12.92
N ALA A 230 -2.43 -15.20 -13.86
CA ALA A 230 -2.06 -14.23 -14.89
C ALA A 230 -3.23 -13.93 -15.84
N LEU A 231 -4.00 -14.95 -16.23
CA LEU A 231 -5.18 -14.79 -17.07
C LEU A 231 -6.29 -14.01 -16.36
N GLU A 232 -6.56 -14.31 -15.09
CA GLU A 232 -7.51 -13.54 -14.27
C GLU A 232 -7.12 -12.07 -14.16
N LEU A 233 -5.82 -11.81 -13.97
CA LEU A 233 -5.29 -10.45 -13.89
C LEU A 233 -5.42 -9.73 -15.24
N GLU A 234 -5.13 -10.41 -16.34
CA GLU A 234 -5.29 -9.85 -17.69
C GLU A 234 -6.75 -9.46 -17.96
N ASP A 235 -7.70 -10.38 -17.69
CA ASP A 235 -9.12 -10.14 -17.92
C ASP A 235 -9.61 -8.95 -17.08
N TRP A 236 -9.23 -8.90 -15.80
CA TRP A 236 -9.54 -7.77 -14.93
C TRP A 236 -9.00 -6.43 -15.50
N ILE A 237 -7.72 -6.40 -15.91
CA ILE A 237 -7.09 -5.19 -16.48
C ILE A 237 -7.82 -4.75 -17.75
N ARG A 238 -8.07 -5.69 -18.67
CA ARG A 238 -8.81 -5.40 -19.91
C ARG A 238 -10.21 -4.88 -19.61
N GLY A 239 -10.89 -5.46 -18.61
CA GLY A 239 -12.20 -5.02 -18.17
C GLY A 239 -12.23 -3.62 -17.56
N GLN A 240 -11.17 -3.22 -16.84
CA GLN A 240 -11.02 -1.84 -16.36
C GLN A 240 -10.76 -0.86 -17.50
N ILE A 241 -9.84 -1.19 -18.42
CA ILE A 241 -9.44 -0.33 -19.53
C ILE A 241 -10.61 -0.10 -20.51
N THR A 242 -11.37 -1.15 -20.82
CA THR A 242 -12.52 -1.07 -21.74
C THR A 242 -13.77 -0.50 -21.08
N GLY A 243 -13.75 -0.26 -19.75
CA GLY A 243 -14.89 0.21 -18.98
C GLY A 243 -16.01 -0.81 -18.80
N ALA A 244 -15.82 -2.07 -19.25
CA ALA A 244 -16.83 -3.11 -19.25
C ALA A 244 -17.33 -3.48 -17.83
N HIS A 245 -16.48 -3.35 -16.80
CA HIS A 245 -16.85 -3.70 -15.42
C HIS A 245 -17.49 -2.57 -14.59
N THR A 246 -17.55 -1.34 -15.11
CA THR A 246 -18.15 -0.22 -14.34
C THR A 246 -19.67 -0.25 -14.28
N LYS A 247 -20.33 -1.16 -15.03
CA LYS A 247 -21.79 -1.32 -15.02
C LYS A 247 -22.31 -2.37 -14.03
N SER A 248 -21.53 -3.38 -13.63
CA SER A 248 -22.07 -4.43 -12.75
C SER A 248 -21.93 -4.11 -11.26
N PHE A 249 -20.91 -3.35 -10.83
CA PHE A 249 -20.71 -3.06 -9.40
C PHE A 249 -21.64 -1.98 -8.84
N ARG A 250 -22.24 -1.13 -9.70
CA ARG A 250 -23.20 -0.10 -9.27
C ARG A 250 -24.64 -0.65 -9.14
N ALA A 251 -24.94 -1.75 -9.82
CA ALA A 251 -26.27 -2.38 -9.76
C ALA A 251 -26.51 -3.17 -8.46
N SER A 252 -25.46 -3.67 -7.80
CA SER A 252 -25.60 -4.45 -6.56
C SER A 252 -25.65 -3.59 -5.29
N ARG A 253 -25.69 -2.25 -5.40
CA ARG A 253 -25.71 -1.34 -4.24
C ARG A 253 -26.92 -0.39 -4.21
N GLU A 254 -27.85 -0.56 -5.16
CA GLU A 254 -29.14 0.14 -5.18
C GLU A 254 -30.33 -0.81 -4.87
N GLU A 255 -30.05 -2.06 -4.45
CA GLU A 255 -31.07 -3.06 -4.06
C GLU A 255 -31.02 -3.51 -2.58
N GLU A 256 -30.34 -2.78 -1.70
CA GLU A 256 -30.48 -2.88 -0.22
C GLU A 256 -30.77 -1.51 0.38
#